data_AF-A0A2N6VJR3-F1
#
_entry.id   AF-A0A2N6VJR3-F1
#
_cell.length_a   1.000
_cell.length_b   1.000
_cell.length_c   1.000
_cell.angle_alpha   90.00
_cell.angle_beta   90.00
_cell.angle_gamma   90.00
#
_symmetry.space_group_name_H-M   'P 1'
#
loop_
_entity.id
_entity.type
_entity.pdbx_description
1 polymer ?
#
loop_
_entity_poly.entity_id
_entity_poly.type
_entity_poly.pdbx_seq_one_letter_code
_entity_poly.pdbx_strand_id
1 'polypeptide(L)' 'MGDAAANAAFYAISTYNNAGFSIHDSGMIAFADDYWIISVVMFSAFVGSLGFPVVLIMGVLWNRPR' A
#
# COMPACT_ATOMS: atom_id res chain seq x y z
N MET A 1 17.68 4.93 -11.75
CA MET A 1 17.03 3.65 -11.35
C MET A 1 16.91 3.51 -9.84
N GLY A 2 17.93 3.89 -9.04
CA GLY A 2 17.87 3.84 -7.57
C GLY A 2 16.75 4.70 -6.94
N ASP A 3 16.58 5.95 -7.40
CA ASP A 3 15.59 6.86 -6.82
C ASP A 3 14.15 6.40 -7.01
N ALA A 4 13.82 5.81 -8.16
CA ALA A 4 12.46 5.31 -8.43
C ALA A 4 12.08 4.15 -7.51
N ALA A 5 13.02 3.24 -7.24
CA ALA A 5 12.79 2.12 -6.32
C ALA A 5 12.65 2.59 -4.87
N ALA A 6 13.47 3.56 -4.45
CA ALA A 6 13.38 4.17 -3.13
C ALA A 6 12.05 4.91 -2.93
N ASN A 7 11.62 5.67 -3.94
CA ASN A 7 10.34 6.39 -3.93
C ASN A 7 9.16 5.41 -3.86
N ALA A 8 9.19 4.33 -4.65
CA ALA A 8 8.16 3.29 -4.61
C ALA A 8 8.10 2.61 -3.23
N ALA A 9 9.24 2.28 -2.63
CA ALA A 9 9.31 1.68 -1.31
C ALA A 9 8.75 2.60 -0.22
N PHE A 10 9.08 3.89 -0.27
CA PHE A 10 8.54 4.87 0.68
C PHE A 10 7.01 5.00 0.54
N TYR A 11 6.48 5.12 -0.68
CA TYR A 11 5.03 5.16 -0.89
C TYR A 11 4.35 3.88 -0.42
N ALA A 12 4.93 2.71 -0.67
CA ALA A 12 4.38 1.43 -0.20
C ALA A 12 4.30 1.37 1.34
N ILE A 13 5.37 1.74 2.04
CA ILE A 13 5.40 1.74 3.52
C ILE A 13 4.44 2.80 4.08
N SER A 14 4.44 4.01 3.53
CA SER A 14 3.57 5.11 3.95
C SER A 14 2.09 4.74 3.80
N THR A 15 1.70 4.18 2.66
CA THR A 15 0.30 3.84 2.36
C THR A 15 -0.17 2.59 3.10
N TYR A 16 0.69 1.57 3.23
CA TYR A 16 0.40 0.38 4.04
C TYR A 16 0.16 0.74 5.52
N ASN A 17 0.91 1.69 6.07
CA ASN A 17 0.70 2.16 7.43
C ASN A 17 -0.39 3.24 7.55
N ASN A 18 -1.09 3.59 6.47
CA ASN A 18 -2.06 4.70 6.41
C ASN A 18 -1.49 6.04 6.92
N ALA A 19 -0.20 6.30 6.69
CA ALA A 19 0.51 7.47 7.21
C ALA A 19 0.22 8.75 6.42
N GLY A 20 -0.11 8.64 5.13
CA GLY A 20 -0.48 9.78 4.28
C GLY A 20 0.69 10.68 3.85
N PHE A 21 1.94 10.26 4.08
CA PHE A 21 3.12 11.04 3.67
C PHE A 21 3.43 10.88 2.17
N SER A 22 3.80 11.98 1.54
CA SER A 22 4.24 12.07 0.15
C SER A 22 5.64 12.66 0.06
N ILE A 23 6.45 12.13 -0.86
CA ILE A 23 7.81 12.62 -1.15
C ILE A 23 7.76 13.80 -2.13
N HIS A 24 6.71 13.84 -2.97
CA HIS A 24 6.50 14.90 -3.94
C HIS A 24 5.83 16.10 -3.27
N ASP A 25 6.32 17.31 -3.59
CA ASP A 25 5.84 18.60 -3.06
C ASP A 25 4.35 18.85 -3.38
N SER A 26 3.89 18.37 -4.55
CA SER A 26 2.48 18.37 -4.97
C SER A 26 1.64 17.27 -4.31
N GLY A 27 2.22 16.47 -3.42
CA GLY A 27 1.53 15.35 -2.81
C GLY A 27 1.19 14.24 -3.81
N MET A 28 0.16 13.47 -3.48
CA MET A 28 -0.41 12.45 -4.36
C MET A 28 -1.28 13.03 -5.48
N ILE A 29 -1.52 14.35 -5.47
CA ILE A 29 -2.31 15.06 -6.50
C ILE A 29 -1.63 14.99 -7.87
N ALA A 30 -0.30 14.88 -7.91
CA ALA A 30 0.44 14.66 -9.17
C ALA A 30 0.11 13.32 -9.86
N PHE A 31 -0.45 12.36 -9.13
CA PHE A 31 -0.83 11.04 -9.63
C PHE A 31 -2.36 10.88 -9.70
N ALA A 32 -3.13 11.96 -9.58
CA ALA A 32 -4.60 11.92 -9.52
C ALA A 32 -5.26 11.37 -10.81
N ASP A 33 -4.60 11.55 -11.96
CA ASP A 33 -5.08 11.03 -13.26
C ASP A 33 -4.52 9.62 -13.57
N ASP A 34 -3.63 9.08 -12.73
CA ASP A 34 -3.05 7.75 -12.91
C ASP A 34 -3.81 6.70 -12.09
N TYR A 35 -4.79 6.06 -12.74
CA TYR A 35 -5.62 5.03 -12.12
C TYR A 35 -4.83 3.79 -11.68
N TRP A 36 -3.67 3.51 -12.29
CA TRP A 36 -2.84 2.38 -11.87
C TRP A 36 -2.20 2.65 -10.52
N ILE A 37 -1.57 3.82 -10.35
CA ILE A 37 -0.93 4.20 -9.09
C ILE A 37 -1.97 4.33 -7.97
N ILE A 38 -3.12 4.95 -8.25
CA ILE A 38 -4.19 5.10 -7.26
C ILE A 38 -4.72 3.75 -6.80
N SER A 39 -4.99 2.82 -7.73
CA SER A 39 -5.52 1.50 -7.35
C SER A 39 -4.54 0.69 -6.50
N VAL A 40 -3.24 0.76 -6.81
CA VAL A 40 -2.19 0.13 -6.01
C VAL A 40 -2.11 0.74 -4.61
N VAL A 41 -2.18 2.06 -4.49
CA VAL A 41 -2.19 2.77 -3.20
C VAL A 41 -3.44 2.46 -2.38
N MET A 42 -4.61 2.40 -3.01
CA MET A 42 -5.86 2.01 -2.34
C MET A 42 -5.78 0.56 -1.85
N PHE A 43 -5.23 -0.34 -2.65
CA PHE A 43 -5.04 -1.73 -2.25
C PHE A 43 -4.05 -1.85 -1.09
N SER A 44 -2.91 -1.15 -1.12
CA SER A 44 -1.93 -1.19 -0.03
C SER A 44 -2.50 -0.63 1.27
N ALA A 45 -3.24 0.49 1.21
CA ALA A 45 -3.94 1.08 2.34
C ALA A 45 -5.01 0.13 2.91
N PHE A 46 -5.77 -0.52 2.01
CA PHE A 46 -6.78 -1.51 2.39
C PHE A 46 -6.14 -2.70 3.11
N VAL A 47 -5.10 -3.31 2.55
CA VAL A 47 -4.38 -4.42 3.18
C VAL A 47 -3.77 -3.99 4.51
N GLY A 48 -3.22 -2.78 4.60
CA GLY A 48 -2.75 -2.16 5.83
C GLY A 48 -3.83 -2.06 6.91
N SER A 49 -5.05 -1.68 6.53
CA SER A 49 -6.19 -1.54 7.44
C SER A 49 -6.74 -2.87 7.98
N LEU A 50 -6.53 -3.99 7.27
CA LEU A 50 -6.90 -5.33 7.74
C LEU A 50 -6.12 -5.73 9.00
N GLY A 51 -4.91 -5.18 9.17
CA GLY A 51 -4.04 -5.44 10.31
C GLY A 51 -3.48 -6.88 10.36
N PHE A 52 -2.57 -7.09 11.31
CA PHE A 52 -1.96 -8.39 11.57
C PHE A 52 -2.95 -9.55 11.80
N PRO A 53 -4.08 -9.38 12.52
CA PRO A 53 -4.99 -10.50 12.84
C PRO A 53 -5.67 -11.11 11.62
N VAL A 54 -6.10 -10.29 10.65
CA VAL A 54 -6.83 -10.77 9.47
C VAL A 54 -5.90 -11.50 8.52
N VAL A 55 -4.69 -10.98 8.30
CA VAL A 55 -3.67 -11.63 7.47
C VAL A 55 -3.26 -12.98 8.08
N LEU A 56 -3.06 -13.02 9.40
CA LEU A 56 -2.77 -14.26 10.12
C LEU A 56 -3.91 -15.28 9.97
N ILE A 57 -5.17 -14.86 10.16
CA ILE A 57 -6.34 -15.73 10.05
C ILE A 57 -6.53 -16.25 8.63
N MET A 58 -6.34 -15.43 7.59
CA MET A 58 -6.37 -15.89 6.20
C MET A 58 -5.29 -16.94 5.93
N GLY A 59 -4.06 -16.75 6.42
CA GLY A 59 -2.99 -17.74 6.29
C GLY A 59 -3.29 -19.05 7.04
N VAL A 60 -3.88 -18.96 8.23
CA VAL A 60 -4.30 -20.14 9.02
C VAL A 60 -5.45 -20.89 8.36
N LEU A 61 -6.46 -20.17 7.83
CA LEU A 61 -7.61 -20.75 7.13
C LEU A 61 -7.22 -21.36 5.79
N TRP A 62 -6.25 -20.80 5.09
CA TRP A 62 -5.74 -21.34 3.82
C TRP A 62 -5.19 -22.77 3.98
N ASN A 63 -4.58 -23.07 5.13
CA ASN A 63 -4.07 -24.41 5.46
C ASN A 63 -5.12 -25.34 6.10
N ARG A 64 -6.38 -24.91 6.25
CA ARG A 64 -7.49 -25.75 6.68
C ARG A 64 -8.64 -25.70 5.67
N PRO A 65 -8.44 -26.26 4.45
CA PRO A 65 -9.56 -26.49 3.55
C PRO A 65 -10.56 -27.43 4.25
N ARG A 66 -11.82 -27.03 4.31
CA ARG A 66 -12.93 -27.89 4.73
C ARG A 66 -13.36 -28.75 3.55
#